data_AF-A0A3D9CYH8-F1
#
_entry.id   AF-A0A3D9CYH8-F1
#
_cell.length_a   1.000
_cell.length_b   1.000
_cell.length_c   1.000
_cell.angle_alpha   90.00
_cell.angle_beta   90.00
_cell.angle_gamma   90.00
#
_symmetry.space_group_name_H-M   'P 1'
#
loop_
_entity.id
_entity.type
_entity.pdbx_description
1 polymer ?
#
loop_
_entity_poly.entity_id
_entity_poly.type
_entity_poly.pdbx_seq_one_letter_code
_entity_poly.pdbx_strand_id
1 'polypeptide(L)'
;SMVGWVTSVNQRAEASMQRINEFLDKKSEVINTNFEDYPIKGDIEFRNVSYVYPNTGIRALDNLSFKIKAGESLAIMGKTGSGKSTIALLLCRLIDPTEGEILIDGKNLKEHNLTNYRNFIGYIPQESYLFSDSIENNIGFAIDHPSHEKVVEYAKIADVDKNIVGFKEQYKTLVGERGVMLSGGQKQRICIARALIKDPNIIIFDDSLSALDTETEQNILENIDKKISNATSIIITHRESSAQRADKIINLTEITNSVTALQFRSQLLNKS
;
A
#
# COMPACT_ATOMS: atom_id res chain seq x y z
N SER A 1 10.96 51.43 18.30
CA SER A 1 9.80 51.99 19.03
C SER A 1 8.78 50.88 19.28
N MET A 2 7.97 50.97 20.33
CA MET A 2 6.92 50.00 20.65
C MET A 2 5.98 49.75 19.45
N VAL A 3 5.66 50.82 18.71
CA VAL A 3 4.86 50.76 17.48
C VAL A 3 5.48 49.85 16.42
N GLY A 4 6.78 49.97 16.14
CA GLY A 4 7.46 49.13 15.15
C GLY A 4 7.47 47.64 15.52
N TRP A 5 7.60 47.32 16.82
CA TRP A 5 7.50 45.94 17.30
C TRP A 5 6.09 45.39 17.10
N VAL A 6 5.04 46.14 17.49
CA VAL A 6 3.63 45.74 17.29
C VAL A 6 3.31 45.53 15.82
N THR A 7 3.73 46.43 14.92
CA THR A 7 3.55 46.26 13.47
C THR A 7 4.22 44.98 12.96
N SER A 8 5.44 44.70 13.41
CA SER A 8 6.15 43.48 13.01
C SER A 8 5.46 42.20 13.49
N VAL A 9 4.86 42.22 14.69
CA VAL A 9 4.11 41.09 15.24
C VAL A 9 2.83 40.86 14.45
N ASN A 10 2.08 41.93 14.15
CA ASN A 10 0.84 41.84 13.38
C ASN A 10 1.10 41.30 11.96
N GLN A 11 2.15 41.76 11.27
CA GLN A 11 2.51 41.23 9.95
C GLN A 11 2.85 39.73 9.98
N ARG A 12 3.61 39.28 10.99
CA ARG A 12 3.92 37.85 11.17
C ARG A 12 2.68 37.03 11.51
N ALA A 13 1.77 37.60 12.31
CA ALA A 13 0.51 36.96 12.65
C ALA A 13 -0.38 36.80 11.42
N GLU A 14 -0.53 37.86 10.61
CA GLU A 14 -1.30 37.85 9.36
C GLU A 14 -0.76 36.81 8.37
N ALA A 15 0.55 36.80 8.11
CA ALA A 15 1.17 35.80 7.23
C ALA A 15 1.05 34.36 7.77
N SER A 16 0.98 34.18 9.08
CA SER A 16 0.74 32.87 9.68
C SER A 16 -0.72 32.45 9.58
N MET A 17 -1.65 33.38 9.81
CA MET A 17 -3.09 33.14 9.62
C MET A 17 -3.41 32.82 8.15
N GLN A 18 -2.78 33.50 7.19
CA GLN A 18 -2.97 33.21 5.77
C GLN A 18 -2.61 31.75 5.45
N ARG A 19 -1.44 31.27 5.90
CA ARG A 19 -1.00 29.88 5.68
C ARG A 19 -1.92 28.86 6.37
N ILE A 20 -2.45 29.20 7.55
CA ILE A 20 -3.43 28.36 8.26
C ILE A 20 -4.73 28.29 7.45
N ASN A 21 -5.25 29.43 6.98
CA ASN A 21 -6.47 29.48 6.19
C ASN A 21 -6.31 28.73 4.87
N GLU A 22 -5.19 28.89 4.16
CA GLU A 22 -4.88 28.13 2.94
C GLU A 22 -4.92 26.61 3.18
N PHE A 23 -4.46 26.15 4.34
CA PHE A 23 -4.55 24.74 4.72
C PHE A 23 -5.99 24.32 5.05
N LEU A 24 -6.71 25.12 5.83
CA LEU A 24 -8.09 24.83 6.25
C LEU A 24 -9.09 24.84 5.08
N ASP A 25 -8.85 25.68 4.07
CA ASP A 25 -9.71 25.79 2.88
C ASP A 25 -9.44 24.69 1.84
N LYS A 26 -8.40 23.87 2.02
CA LYS A 26 -8.06 22.79 1.10
C LYS A 26 -9.14 21.71 1.12
N LYS A 27 -9.75 21.47 -0.04
CA LYS A 27 -10.75 20.41 -0.23
C LYS A 27 -10.09 19.08 -0.60
N SER A 28 -10.71 17.98 -0.19
CA SER A 28 -10.30 16.64 -0.63
C SER A 28 -10.59 16.48 -2.13
N GLU A 29 -9.59 15.98 -2.87
CA GLU A 29 -9.76 15.64 -4.28
C GLU A 29 -10.59 14.36 -4.45
N VAL A 30 -10.41 13.39 -3.55
CA VAL A 30 -11.19 12.14 -3.54
C VAL A 30 -12.39 12.31 -2.60
N ILE A 31 -13.60 12.14 -3.14
CA ILE A 31 -14.86 12.31 -2.41
C ILE A 31 -15.58 10.96 -2.33
N ASN A 32 -16.06 10.59 -1.15
CA ASN A 32 -16.93 9.43 -0.97
C ASN A 32 -18.38 9.81 -1.30
N THR A 33 -18.97 9.15 -2.30
CA THR A 33 -20.33 9.41 -2.77
C THR A 33 -21.31 8.28 -2.44
N ASN A 34 -20.82 7.17 -1.90
CA ASN A 34 -21.62 6.00 -1.53
C ASN A 34 -21.34 5.64 -0.06
N PHE A 35 -22.39 5.26 0.68
CA PHE A 35 -22.32 4.95 2.10
C PHE A 35 -22.89 3.56 2.43
N GLU A 36 -23.18 2.76 1.41
CA GLU A 36 -23.61 1.37 1.59
C GLU A 36 -22.40 0.46 1.85
N ASP A 37 -22.55 -0.44 2.81
CA ASP A 37 -21.55 -1.45 3.13
C ASP A 37 -21.92 -2.77 2.45
N TYR A 38 -20.96 -3.34 1.73
CA TYR A 38 -21.11 -4.63 1.05
C TYR A 38 -19.75 -5.32 0.89
N PRO A 39 -19.72 -6.65 0.79
CA PRO A 39 -18.46 -7.38 0.66
C PRO A 39 -17.75 -7.07 -0.67
N ILE A 40 -16.43 -7.04 -0.64
CA ILE A 40 -15.55 -6.95 -1.82
C ILE A 40 -14.88 -8.30 -2.03
N LYS A 41 -14.99 -8.88 -3.23
CA LYS A 41 -14.36 -10.15 -3.58
C LYS A 41 -12.89 -9.94 -3.98
N GLY A 42 -12.62 -8.88 -4.74
CA GLY A 42 -11.26 -8.50 -5.14
C GLY A 42 -10.95 -8.74 -6.62
N ASP A 43 -11.94 -8.82 -7.52
CA ASP A 43 -11.69 -8.70 -8.95
C ASP A 43 -11.24 -7.25 -9.25
N ILE A 44 -10.16 -7.08 -10.00
CA ILE A 44 -9.61 -5.75 -10.34
C ILE A 44 -9.46 -5.65 -11.86
N GLU A 45 -9.96 -4.57 -12.43
CA GLU A 45 -9.87 -4.27 -13.86
C GLU A 45 -9.47 -2.83 -14.09
N PHE A 46 -8.34 -2.60 -14.78
CA PHE A 46 -7.93 -1.31 -15.30
C PHE A 46 -8.39 -1.21 -16.75
N ARG A 47 -9.10 -0.13 -17.10
CA ARG A 47 -9.55 0.18 -18.45
C ARG A 47 -9.00 1.52 -18.90
N ASN A 48 -8.04 1.46 -19.81
CA ASN A 48 -7.46 2.63 -20.49
C ASN A 48 -6.99 3.72 -19.51
N VAL A 49 -6.42 3.30 -18.37
CA VAL A 49 -6.11 4.19 -17.26
C VAL A 49 -4.86 5.01 -17.57
N SER A 50 -5.00 6.33 -17.52
CA SER A 50 -3.88 7.27 -17.55
C SER A 50 -3.87 8.11 -16.27
N TYR A 51 -2.68 8.52 -15.84
CA TYR A 51 -2.54 9.43 -14.70
C TYR A 51 -1.41 10.42 -14.91
N VAL A 52 -1.71 11.70 -14.67
CA VAL A 52 -0.75 12.81 -14.71
C VAL A 52 -0.71 13.47 -13.33
N TYR A 53 0.48 13.58 -12.74
CA TYR A 53 0.65 14.30 -11.48
C TYR A 53 0.38 15.80 -11.67
N PRO A 54 -0.66 16.38 -11.03
CA PRO A 54 -1.07 17.76 -11.32
C PRO A 54 0.03 18.81 -11.09
N ASN A 55 0.83 18.61 -10.04
CA ASN A 55 1.87 19.56 -9.64
C ASN A 55 3.09 19.56 -10.56
N THR A 56 3.35 18.47 -11.28
CA THR A 56 4.56 18.32 -12.10
C THR A 56 4.26 18.16 -13.59
N GLY A 57 3.01 17.85 -13.95
CA GLY A 57 2.63 17.50 -15.32
C GLY A 57 3.19 16.15 -15.79
N ILE A 58 3.86 15.39 -14.92
CA ILE A 58 4.47 14.11 -15.29
C ILE A 58 3.36 13.07 -15.49
N ARG A 59 3.24 12.55 -16.72
CA ARG A 59 2.39 11.40 -17.04
C ARG A 59 3.05 10.13 -16.50
N ALA A 60 2.49 9.59 -15.42
CA ALA A 60 3.02 8.42 -14.75
C ALA A 60 2.47 7.10 -15.31
N LEU A 61 1.24 7.13 -15.83
CA LEU A 61 0.60 6.00 -16.50
C LEU A 61 -0.04 6.50 -17.80
N ASP A 62 0.00 5.67 -18.84
CA ASP A 62 -0.55 5.98 -20.15
C ASP A 62 -1.34 4.79 -20.70
N ASN A 63 -2.67 4.94 -20.75
CA ASN A 63 -3.59 3.97 -21.35
C ASN A 63 -3.43 2.52 -20.84
N LEU A 64 -3.13 2.34 -19.55
CA LEU A 64 -2.88 1.04 -18.94
C LEU A 64 -4.19 0.23 -18.82
N SER A 65 -4.19 -1.00 -19.33
CA SER A 65 -5.33 -1.91 -19.22
C SER A 65 -4.88 -3.31 -18.82
N PHE A 66 -5.51 -3.87 -17.79
CA PHE A 66 -5.30 -5.26 -17.37
C PHE A 66 -6.47 -5.73 -16.50
N LYS A 67 -6.57 -7.05 -16.32
CA LYS A 67 -7.57 -7.66 -15.45
C LYS A 67 -6.99 -8.82 -14.65
N ILE A 68 -7.29 -8.83 -13.35
CA ILE A 68 -6.96 -9.89 -12.42
C ILE A 68 -8.24 -10.33 -11.71
N LYS A 69 -8.41 -11.65 -11.56
CA LYS A 69 -9.58 -12.21 -10.88
C LYS A 69 -9.36 -12.26 -9.38
N ALA A 70 -10.44 -12.30 -8.63
CA ALA A 70 -10.43 -12.53 -7.20
C ALA A 70 -9.56 -13.77 -6.85
N GLY A 71 -8.61 -13.61 -5.94
CA GLY A 71 -7.70 -14.65 -5.48
C GLY A 71 -6.52 -14.96 -6.41
N GLU A 72 -6.38 -14.29 -7.55
CA GLU A 72 -5.15 -14.35 -8.35
C GLU A 72 -4.10 -13.38 -7.82
N SER A 73 -2.84 -13.66 -8.15
CA SER A 73 -1.69 -12.80 -7.88
C SER A 73 -1.11 -12.18 -9.15
N LEU A 74 -0.78 -10.88 -9.10
CA LEU A 74 -0.15 -10.13 -10.19
C LEU A 74 1.11 -9.46 -9.68
N ALA A 75 2.24 -9.80 -10.31
CA ALA A 75 3.47 -9.05 -10.15
C ALA A 75 3.54 -7.88 -11.14
N ILE A 76 3.91 -6.71 -10.65
CA ILE A 76 4.14 -5.50 -11.46
C ILE A 76 5.61 -5.14 -11.34
N MET A 77 6.34 -5.33 -12.43
CA MET A 77 7.76 -5.01 -12.55
C MET A 77 7.96 -3.74 -13.40
N GLY A 78 9.15 -3.16 -13.34
CA GLY A 78 9.52 -2.00 -14.14
C GLY A 78 10.63 -1.17 -13.49
N LYS A 79 11.27 -0.30 -14.25
CA LYS A 79 12.33 0.59 -13.75
C LYS A 79 11.79 1.61 -12.73
N THR A 80 12.67 2.18 -11.91
CA THR A 80 12.30 3.31 -11.03
C THR A 80 11.66 4.43 -11.88
N GLY A 81 10.54 4.98 -11.41
CA GLY A 81 9.81 6.02 -12.15
C GLY A 81 8.82 5.50 -13.20
N SER A 82 8.71 4.19 -13.44
CA SER A 82 7.78 3.60 -14.42
C SER A 82 6.29 3.62 -14.02
N GLY A 83 5.92 4.35 -12.96
CA GLY A 83 4.52 4.46 -12.51
C GLY A 83 4.00 3.32 -11.60
N LYS A 84 4.85 2.39 -11.15
CA LYS A 84 4.44 1.26 -10.29
C LYS A 84 3.70 1.68 -9.03
N SER A 85 4.31 2.54 -8.20
CA SER A 85 3.66 3.02 -6.97
C SER A 85 2.41 3.85 -7.27
N THR A 86 2.32 4.51 -8.43
CA THR A 86 1.08 5.19 -8.88
C THR A 86 -0.09 4.20 -9.01
N ILE A 87 0.15 2.97 -9.46
CA ILE A 87 -0.89 1.92 -9.51
C ILE A 87 -1.38 1.59 -8.10
N ALA A 88 -0.49 1.45 -7.12
CA ALA A 88 -0.88 1.22 -5.74
C ALA A 88 -1.71 2.39 -5.17
N LEU A 89 -1.30 3.63 -5.43
CA LEU A 89 -2.04 4.82 -5.00
C LEU A 89 -3.44 4.90 -5.61
N LEU A 90 -3.57 4.56 -6.90
CA LEU A 90 -4.86 4.50 -7.60
C LEU A 90 -5.75 3.37 -7.06
N LEU A 91 -5.19 2.19 -6.80
CA LEU A 91 -5.92 1.07 -6.19
C LEU A 91 -6.39 1.41 -4.78
N CYS A 92 -5.55 2.02 -3.94
CA CYS A 92 -5.97 2.52 -2.63
C CYS A 92 -6.95 3.71 -2.70
N ARG A 93 -7.25 4.18 -3.93
CA ARG A 93 -8.02 5.38 -4.25
C ARG A 93 -7.55 6.58 -3.42
N LEU A 94 -6.23 6.74 -3.29
CA LEU A 94 -5.60 7.93 -2.71
C LEU A 94 -5.52 9.07 -3.72
N ILE A 95 -5.58 8.71 -5.00
CA ILE A 95 -5.70 9.57 -6.17
C ILE A 95 -6.71 8.92 -7.12
N ASP A 96 -7.34 9.71 -7.98
CA ASP A 96 -8.22 9.22 -9.03
C ASP A 96 -7.49 9.25 -10.39
N PRO A 97 -7.81 8.33 -11.33
CA PRO A 97 -7.23 8.37 -12.67
C PRO A 97 -7.62 9.66 -13.40
N THR A 98 -6.70 10.18 -14.20
CA THR A 98 -6.94 11.35 -15.08
C THR A 98 -7.82 10.97 -16.26
N GLU A 99 -7.58 9.79 -16.83
CA GLU A 99 -8.36 9.21 -17.93
C GLU A 99 -8.60 7.72 -17.65
N GLY A 100 -9.67 7.16 -18.23
CA GLY A 100 -10.05 5.77 -18.04
C GLY A 100 -10.72 5.51 -16.69
N GLU A 101 -10.86 4.23 -16.35
CA GLU A 101 -11.50 3.81 -15.11
C GLU A 101 -10.88 2.55 -14.52
N ILE A 102 -11.05 2.41 -13.21
CA ILE A 102 -10.69 1.21 -12.46
C ILE A 102 -11.99 0.61 -11.95
N LEU A 103 -12.20 -0.68 -12.18
CA LEU A 103 -13.34 -1.42 -11.65
C LEU A 103 -12.87 -2.38 -10.57
N ILE A 104 -13.63 -2.43 -9.48
CA ILE A 104 -13.53 -3.45 -8.44
C ILE A 104 -14.83 -4.25 -8.47
N ASP A 105 -14.73 -5.56 -8.65
CA ASP A 105 -15.88 -6.48 -8.79
C ASP A 105 -16.87 -6.03 -9.89
N GLY A 106 -16.34 -5.45 -10.98
CA GLY A 106 -17.11 -4.96 -12.11
C GLY A 106 -17.80 -3.60 -11.90
N LYS A 107 -17.70 -3.01 -10.70
CA LYS A 107 -18.23 -1.68 -10.36
C LYS A 107 -17.12 -0.64 -10.35
N ASN A 108 -17.38 0.55 -10.89
CA ASN A 108 -16.39 1.63 -10.94
C ASN A 108 -15.93 2.00 -9.53
N LEU A 109 -14.62 2.03 -9.31
CA LEU A 109 -13.97 2.32 -8.04
C LEU A 109 -14.48 3.64 -7.41
N LYS A 110 -14.87 4.62 -8.24
CA LYS A 110 -15.42 5.91 -7.79
C LYS A 110 -16.78 5.79 -7.11
N GLU A 111 -17.55 4.77 -7.44
CA GLU A 111 -18.92 4.53 -6.96
C GLU A 111 -18.98 3.64 -5.71
N HIS A 112 -17.85 3.08 -5.28
CA HIS A 112 -17.77 2.33 -4.04
C HIS A 112 -17.81 3.25 -2.82
N ASN A 113 -18.38 2.74 -1.73
CA ASN A 113 -18.19 3.35 -0.42
C ASN A 113 -16.70 3.27 -0.06
N LEU A 114 -16.04 4.41 -0.03
CA LEU A 114 -14.59 4.50 0.12
C LEU A 114 -14.08 3.92 1.44
N THR A 115 -14.81 4.16 2.53
CA THR A 115 -14.44 3.66 3.86
C THR A 115 -14.54 2.14 3.90
N ASN A 116 -15.65 1.59 3.41
CA ASN A 116 -15.85 0.16 3.30
C ASN A 116 -14.80 -0.50 2.41
N TYR A 117 -14.57 0.05 1.20
CA TYR A 117 -13.59 -0.47 0.26
C TYR A 117 -12.18 -0.55 0.86
N ARG A 118 -11.73 0.51 1.53
CA ARG A 118 -10.39 0.54 2.16
C ARG A 118 -10.25 -0.42 3.33
N ASN A 119 -11.35 -0.91 3.93
CA ASN A 119 -11.28 -1.95 4.95
C ASN A 119 -10.90 -3.31 4.35
N PHE A 120 -11.20 -3.54 3.07
CA PHE A 120 -10.83 -4.75 2.34
C PHE A 120 -9.42 -4.71 1.72
N ILE A 121 -8.66 -3.62 1.94
CA ILE A 121 -7.31 -3.46 1.40
C ILE A 121 -6.26 -3.57 2.51
N GLY A 122 -5.29 -4.47 2.30
CA GLY A 122 -4.03 -4.52 3.02
C GLY A 122 -2.93 -3.89 2.18
N TYR A 123 -2.61 -2.61 2.43
CA TYR A 123 -1.52 -1.91 1.74
C TYR A 123 -0.24 -1.92 2.58
N ILE A 124 0.84 -2.46 2.02
CA ILE A 124 2.17 -2.48 2.62
C ILE A 124 3.08 -1.55 1.79
N PRO A 125 3.41 -0.35 2.28
CA PRO A 125 4.28 0.58 1.56
C PRO A 125 5.74 0.12 1.54
N GLN A 126 6.52 0.70 0.61
CA GLN A 126 7.96 0.49 0.50
C GLN A 126 8.70 0.89 1.78
N GLU A 127 8.37 2.07 2.32
CA GLU A 127 8.94 2.53 3.58
C GLU A 127 8.07 2.08 4.77
N SER A 128 8.63 1.18 5.58
CA SER A 128 8.00 0.79 6.83
C SER A 128 8.09 1.88 7.89
N TYR A 129 6.98 2.20 8.53
CA TYR A 129 6.89 3.10 9.67
C TYR A 129 6.20 2.43 10.85
N LEU A 130 6.78 2.57 12.04
CA LEU A 130 6.20 2.12 13.30
C LEU A 130 6.03 3.33 14.22
N PHE A 131 4.92 3.36 14.94
CA PHE A 131 4.69 4.33 16.00
C PHE A 131 5.62 4.03 17.19
N SER A 132 5.98 5.07 17.93
CA SER A 132 6.75 4.92 19.18
C SER A 132 5.85 4.35 20.30
N ASP A 133 5.53 3.07 20.19
CA ASP A 133 4.58 2.33 21.03
C ASP A 133 5.00 0.84 21.08
N SER A 134 4.23 -0.01 21.76
CA SER A 134 4.45 -1.46 21.81
C SER A 134 4.32 -2.11 20.43
N ILE A 135 4.97 -3.26 20.25
CA ILE A 135 4.81 -4.09 19.03
C ILE A 135 3.34 -4.50 18.87
N GLU A 136 2.67 -4.86 19.97
CA GLU A 136 1.25 -5.20 19.99
C GLU A 136 0.37 -4.09 19.42
N ASN A 137 0.51 -2.86 19.92
CA ASN A 137 -0.23 -1.71 19.41
C ASN A 137 0.13 -1.39 17.96
N ASN A 138 1.39 -1.58 17.58
CA ASN A 138 1.81 -1.37 16.21
C ASN A 138 1.14 -2.37 15.25
N ILE A 139 1.03 -3.66 15.58
CA ILE A 139 0.32 -4.64 14.74
C ILE A 139 -1.19 -4.38 14.78
N GLY A 140 -1.71 -4.14 15.98
CA GLY A 140 -3.12 -3.92 16.27
C GLY A 140 -3.72 -2.62 15.72
N PHE A 141 -2.90 -1.64 15.36
CA PHE A 141 -3.30 -0.28 14.95
C PHE A 141 -4.40 -0.24 13.87
N ALA A 142 -4.45 -1.25 13.02
CA ALA A 142 -5.35 -1.30 11.88
C ALA A 142 -6.80 -1.65 12.23
N ILE A 143 -7.09 -2.17 13.43
CA ILE A 143 -8.45 -2.57 13.84
C ILE A 143 -8.79 -2.04 15.23
N ASP A 144 -10.07 -1.87 15.51
CA ASP A 144 -10.55 -1.47 16.83
C ASP A 144 -10.42 -2.64 17.81
N HIS A 145 -9.79 -2.39 18.97
CA HIS A 145 -9.68 -3.36 20.08
C HIS A 145 -9.18 -4.76 19.68
N PRO A 146 -7.99 -4.88 19.05
CA PRO A 146 -7.42 -6.17 18.67
C PRO A 146 -7.19 -7.06 19.90
N SER A 147 -7.61 -8.33 19.84
CA SER A 147 -7.22 -9.30 20.88
C SER A 147 -5.74 -9.66 20.73
N HIS A 148 -5.10 -10.02 21.86
CA HIS A 148 -3.71 -10.46 21.86
C HIS A 148 -3.50 -11.67 20.94
N GLU A 149 -4.45 -12.62 20.95
CA GLU A 149 -4.39 -13.83 20.13
C GLU A 149 -4.44 -13.48 18.64
N LYS A 150 -5.28 -12.51 18.24
CA LYS A 150 -5.33 -12.03 16.86
C LYS A 150 -3.99 -11.40 16.49
N VAL A 151 -3.43 -10.53 17.33
CA VAL A 151 -2.10 -9.94 17.10
C VAL A 151 -1.02 -11.00 16.90
N VAL A 152 -0.98 -12.02 17.77
CA VAL A 152 -0.03 -13.14 17.67
C VAL A 152 -0.25 -13.93 16.38
N GLU A 153 -1.49 -14.14 15.96
CA GLU A 153 -1.79 -14.84 14.70
C GLU A 153 -1.17 -14.14 13.49
N TYR A 154 -1.39 -12.83 13.32
CA TYR A 154 -0.82 -12.13 12.15
C TYR A 154 0.68 -11.88 12.29
N ALA A 155 1.22 -11.80 13.50
CA ALA A 155 2.66 -11.82 13.71
C ALA A 155 3.30 -13.13 13.25
N LYS A 156 2.60 -14.27 13.39
CA LYS A 156 3.05 -15.55 12.85
C LYS A 156 2.92 -15.62 11.34
N ILE A 157 1.82 -15.13 10.76
CA ILE A 157 1.63 -15.07 9.30
C ILE A 157 2.75 -14.25 8.66
N ALA A 158 3.08 -13.10 9.25
CA ALA A 158 4.17 -12.24 8.79
C ALA A 158 5.57 -12.72 9.21
N ASP A 159 5.70 -13.93 9.79
CA ASP A 159 6.96 -14.54 10.21
C ASP A 159 7.81 -13.67 11.16
N VAL A 160 7.20 -12.96 12.11
CA VAL A 160 7.94 -12.12 13.08
C VAL A 160 7.73 -12.53 14.55
N ASP A 161 6.75 -13.38 14.83
CA ASP A 161 6.45 -13.89 16.17
C ASP A 161 7.68 -14.43 16.91
N LYS A 162 8.50 -15.28 16.25
CA LYS A 162 9.73 -15.83 16.86
C LYS A 162 10.71 -14.75 17.30
N ASN A 163 10.81 -13.65 16.56
CA ASN A 163 11.64 -12.51 16.95
C ASN A 163 11.05 -11.78 18.15
N ILE A 164 9.74 -11.57 18.15
CA ILE A 164 9.02 -10.87 19.21
C ILE A 164 9.13 -11.63 20.53
N VAL A 165 8.88 -12.95 20.52
CA VAL A 165 8.97 -13.81 21.71
C VAL A 165 10.39 -13.82 22.32
N GLY A 166 11.42 -13.57 21.51
CA GLY A 166 12.80 -13.44 21.97
C GLY A 166 13.12 -12.14 22.71
N PHE A 167 12.27 -11.12 22.63
CA PHE A 167 12.44 -9.88 23.40
C PHE A 167 12.01 -10.06 24.86
N LYS A 168 12.66 -9.33 25.77
CA LYS A 168 12.38 -9.38 27.21
C LYS A 168 10.90 -9.11 27.53
N GLU A 169 10.32 -8.09 26.92
CA GLU A 169 8.93 -7.67 27.13
C GLU A 169 8.00 -8.22 26.03
N GLN A 170 8.50 -9.09 25.16
CA GLN A 170 7.76 -9.75 24.08
C GLN A 170 6.91 -8.75 23.27
N TYR A 171 5.60 -8.97 23.16
CA TYR A 171 4.66 -8.09 22.42
C TYR A 171 4.52 -6.69 23.04
N LYS A 172 4.81 -6.54 24.34
CA LYS A 172 4.82 -5.27 25.05
C LYS A 172 6.11 -4.48 24.86
N THR A 173 7.09 -5.03 24.15
CA THR A 173 8.34 -4.33 23.80
C THR A 173 8.01 -3.02 23.08
N LEU A 174 8.47 -1.90 23.63
CA LEU A 174 8.35 -0.59 23.01
C LEU A 174 9.35 -0.47 21.86
N VAL A 175 8.93 0.09 20.74
CA VAL A 175 9.77 0.41 19.57
C VAL A 175 9.80 1.92 19.31
N GLY A 176 10.72 2.41 18.49
CA GLY A 176 10.84 3.84 18.15
C GLY A 176 11.92 4.57 18.94
N GLU A 177 11.83 5.90 19.05
CA GLU A 177 12.92 6.76 19.58
C GLU A 177 13.37 6.39 21.01
N ARG A 178 12.47 5.84 21.82
CA ARG A 178 12.73 5.42 23.20
C ARG A 178 12.69 3.89 23.39
N GLY A 179 12.51 3.15 22.31
CA GLY A 179 12.29 1.70 22.33
C GLY A 179 13.48 0.90 21.80
N VAL A 180 13.25 -0.40 21.62
CA VAL A 180 14.19 -1.29 20.93
C VAL A 180 14.31 -0.87 19.46
N MET A 181 15.55 -0.82 18.99
CA MET A 181 15.85 -0.66 17.57
C MET A 181 15.66 -1.98 16.86
N LEU A 182 14.67 -2.04 15.97
CA LEU A 182 14.42 -3.21 15.11
C LEU A 182 15.28 -3.13 13.85
N SER A 183 15.68 -4.29 13.33
CA SER A 183 16.22 -4.38 11.98
C SER A 183 15.18 -3.97 10.94
N GLY A 184 15.63 -3.59 9.74
CA GLY A 184 14.73 -3.25 8.62
C GLY A 184 13.72 -4.35 8.31
N GLY A 185 14.17 -5.61 8.22
CA GLY A 185 13.29 -6.75 7.98
C GLY A 185 12.28 -7.04 9.10
N GLN A 186 12.67 -6.85 10.38
CA GLN A 186 11.72 -6.96 11.50
C GLN A 186 10.66 -5.86 11.43
N LYS A 187 11.07 -4.61 11.18
CA LYS A 187 10.16 -3.47 11.01
C LYS A 187 9.15 -3.73 9.89
N GLN A 188 9.65 -4.24 8.76
CA GLN A 188 8.86 -4.59 7.59
C GLN A 188 7.82 -5.67 7.90
N ARG A 189 8.22 -6.75 8.57
CA ARG A 189 7.29 -7.83 8.93
C ARG A 189 6.22 -7.39 9.93
N ILE A 190 6.52 -6.48 10.85
CA ILE A 190 5.49 -5.87 11.72
C ILE A 190 4.51 -5.04 10.88
N CYS A 191 4.97 -4.27 9.90
CA CYS A 191 4.09 -3.55 8.97
C CYS A 191 3.23 -4.49 8.11
N ILE A 192 3.78 -5.64 7.68
CA ILE A 192 3.01 -6.69 7.00
C ILE A 192 1.93 -7.22 7.94
N ALA A 193 2.27 -7.62 9.17
CA ALA A 193 1.28 -8.09 10.15
C ALA A 193 0.16 -7.07 10.38
N ARG A 194 0.51 -5.77 10.51
CA ARG A 194 -0.46 -4.66 10.63
C ARG A 194 -1.40 -4.57 9.43
N ALA A 195 -0.90 -4.74 8.21
CA ALA A 195 -1.75 -4.66 7.03
C ALA A 195 -2.70 -5.87 6.93
N LEU A 196 -2.22 -7.05 7.34
CA LEU A 196 -2.95 -8.31 7.21
C LEU A 196 -4.01 -8.53 8.30
N ILE A 197 -3.87 -7.93 9.49
CA ILE A 197 -4.79 -8.15 10.63
C ILE A 197 -6.25 -7.78 10.35
N LYS A 198 -6.49 -7.01 9.28
CA LYS A 198 -7.82 -6.68 8.76
C LYS A 198 -8.51 -7.79 7.99
N ASP A 199 -7.82 -8.90 7.71
CA ASP A 199 -8.29 -9.95 6.78
C ASP A 199 -8.66 -9.39 5.39
N PRO A 200 -7.74 -8.67 4.72
CA PRO A 200 -8.06 -7.99 3.47
C PRO A 200 -8.31 -8.97 2.32
N ASN A 201 -9.22 -8.58 1.41
CA ASN A 201 -9.46 -9.29 0.15
C ASN A 201 -8.52 -8.84 -0.98
N ILE A 202 -7.89 -7.68 -0.83
CA ILE A 202 -6.88 -7.16 -1.76
C ILE A 202 -5.62 -6.82 -0.97
N ILE A 203 -4.50 -7.45 -1.31
CA ILE A 203 -3.20 -7.19 -0.67
C ILE A 203 -2.29 -6.52 -1.69
N ILE A 204 -1.65 -5.41 -1.31
CA ILE A 204 -0.76 -4.64 -2.18
C ILE A 204 0.59 -4.50 -1.49
N PHE A 205 1.61 -5.13 -2.06
CA PHE A 205 3.01 -5.01 -1.64
C PHE A 205 3.69 -3.99 -2.55
N ASP A 206 3.97 -2.77 -2.07
CA ASP A 206 4.69 -1.74 -2.82
C ASP A 206 6.19 -1.83 -2.56
N ASP A 207 6.88 -2.73 -3.25
CA ASP A 207 8.31 -3.05 -3.07
C ASP A 207 8.72 -3.41 -1.62
N SER A 208 7.74 -3.75 -0.80
CA SER A 208 7.85 -4.00 0.64
C SER A 208 8.57 -5.30 0.97
N LEU A 209 8.67 -6.25 0.03
CA LEU A 209 9.36 -7.52 0.23
C LEU A 209 10.87 -7.42 -0.05
N SER A 210 11.34 -6.31 -0.62
CA SER A 210 12.74 -6.11 -0.99
C SER A 210 13.71 -6.10 0.21
N ALA A 211 13.23 -5.72 1.40
CA ALA A 211 14.02 -5.69 2.64
C ALA A 211 14.14 -7.06 3.33
N LEU A 212 13.55 -8.12 2.74
CA LEU A 212 13.50 -9.46 3.32
C LEU A 212 14.42 -10.41 2.54
N ASP A 213 15.06 -11.32 3.26
CA ASP A 213 15.74 -12.46 2.64
C ASP A 213 14.72 -13.40 1.96
N THR A 214 15.20 -14.21 1.03
CA THR A 214 14.34 -15.07 0.19
C THR A 214 13.55 -16.11 0.99
N GLU A 215 14.11 -16.63 2.09
CA GLU A 215 13.43 -17.63 2.92
C GLU A 215 12.28 -16.99 3.70
N THR A 216 12.53 -15.85 4.34
CA THR A 216 11.50 -15.07 5.03
C THR A 216 10.39 -14.65 4.07
N GLU A 217 10.73 -14.17 2.87
CA GLU A 217 9.73 -13.81 1.85
C GLU A 217 8.85 -15.01 1.44
N GLN A 218 9.47 -16.17 1.19
CA GLN A 218 8.75 -17.42 0.87
C GLN A 218 7.76 -17.76 1.97
N ASN A 219 8.22 -17.77 3.23
CA ASN A 219 7.41 -18.16 4.37
C ASN A 219 6.17 -17.26 4.50
N ILE A 220 6.35 -15.95 4.33
CA ILE A 220 5.25 -14.98 4.42
C ILE A 220 4.22 -15.22 3.32
N LEU A 221 4.65 -15.33 2.06
CA LEU A 221 3.73 -15.53 0.93
C LEU A 221 2.96 -16.86 1.08
N GLU A 222 3.63 -17.94 1.48
CA GLU A 222 2.95 -19.20 1.75
C GLU A 222 1.98 -19.13 2.92
N ASN A 223 2.33 -18.40 3.98
CA ASN A 223 1.44 -18.22 5.12
C ASN A 223 0.18 -17.45 4.72
N ILE A 224 0.33 -16.42 3.87
CA ILE A 224 -0.79 -15.65 3.32
C ILE A 224 -1.68 -16.56 2.48
N ASP A 225 -1.12 -17.34 1.55
CA ASP A 225 -1.89 -18.26 0.71
C ASP A 225 -2.69 -19.27 1.54
N LYS A 226 -2.12 -19.75 2.65
CA LYS A 226 -2.77 -20.71 3.57
C LYS A 226 -3.85 -20.08 4.45
N LYS A 227 -3.64 -18.85 4.94
CA LYS A 227 -4.48 -18.22 5.98
C LYS A 227 -5.49 -17.22 5.44
N ILE A 228 -5.09 -16.44 4.44
CA ILE A 228 -5.91 -15.42 3.79
C ILE A 228 -6.23 -15.92 2.38
N SER A 229 -6.65 -17.19 2.31
CA SER A 229 -6.96 -17.86 1.05
C SER A 229 -8.02 -17.05 0.28
N ASN A 230 -7.77 -16.85 -1.02
CA ASN A 230 -8.57 -16.06 -1.96
C ASN A 230 -8.38 -14.53 -1.93
N ALA A 231 -7.40 -13.99 -1.19
CA ALA A 231 -7.03 -12.59 -1.36
C ALA A 231 -6.33 -12.36 -2.70
N THR A 232 -6.79 -11.36 -3.45
CA THR A 232 -6.12 -10.89 -4.67
C THR A 232 -4.84 -10.15 -4.29
N SER A 233 -3.70 -10.56 -4.83
CA SER A 233 -2.41 -9.99 -4.44
C SER A 233 -1.77 -9.20 -5.58
N ILE A 234 -1.38 -7.95 -5.31
CA ILE A 234 -0.60 -7.10 -6.20
C ILE A 234 0.81 -6.97 -5.63
N ILE A 235 1.80 -7.52 -6.31
CA ILE A 235 3.20 -7.54 -5.89
C ILE A 235 3.98 -6.59 -6.79
N ILE A 236 4.15 -5.35 -6.35
CA ILE A 236 5.05 -4.40 -7.01
C ILE A 236 6.46 -4.73 -6.54
N THR A 237 7.36 -5.01 -7.49
CA THR A 237 8.72 -5.41 -7.15
C THR A 237 9.69 -5.15 -8.29
N HIS A 238 10.95 -4.96 -7.96
CA HIS A 238 12.05 -5.02 -8.92
C HIS A 238 12.79 -6.39 -8.90
N ARG A 239 12.43 -7.30 -7.98
CA ARG A 239 13.04 -8.63 -7.83
C ARG A 239 12.31 -9.66 -8.67
N GLU A 240 13.04 -10.28 -9.59
CA GLU A 240 12.49 -11.33 -10.45
C GLU A 240 12.01 -12.55 -9.64
N SER A 241 12.72 -12.92 -8.58
CA SER A 241 12.34 -14.03 -7.68
C SER A 241 10.96 -13.85 -7.05
N SER A 242 10.59 -12.61 -6.71
CA SER A 242 9.30 -12.27 -6.13
C SER A 242 8.21 -12.29 -7.21
N ALA A 243 8.54 -11.80 -8.42
CA ALA A 243 7.60 -11.75 -9.53
C ALA A 243 7.24 -13.12 -10.11
N GLN A 244 8.20 -14.05 -10.19
CA GLN A 244 8.00 -15.40 -10.74
C GLN A 244 6.97 -16.25 -9.97
N ARG A 245 6.63 -15.84 -8.74
CA ARG A 245 5.62 -16.50 -7.90
C ARG A 245 4.20 -16.14 -8.28
N ALA A 246 4.00 -14.99 -8.93
CA ALA A 246 2.67 -14.51 -9.26
C ALA A 246 2.05 -15.31 -10.43
N ASP A 247 0.72 -15.39 -10.45
CA ASP A 247 -0.03 -16.01 -11.54
C ASP A 247 0.16 -15.24 -12.85
N LYS A 248 0.24 -13.92 -12.75
CA LYS A 248 0.46 -12.99 -13.85
C LYS A 248 1.62 -12.05 -13.53
N ILE A 249 2.32 -11.63 -14.59
CA ILE A 249 3.38 -10.63 -14.50
C ILE A 249 3.08 -9.55 -15.54
N ILE A 250 3.24 -8.28 -15.15
CA ILE A 250 3.22 -7.14 -16.06
C ILE A 250 4.54 -6.40 -15.88
N ASN A 251 5.19 -6.06 -17.00
CA ASN A 251 6.40 -5.27 -16.99
C ASN A 251 6.09 -3.86 -17.52
N LEU A 252 6.16 -2.87 -16.65
CA LEU A 252 6.00 -1.46 -17.00
C LEU A 252 7.31 -0.93 -17.59
N THR A 253 7.22 -0.50 -18.84
CA THR A 253 8.28 0.27 -19.49
C THR A 253 8.13 1.75 -19.15
N GLU A 254 9.23 2.50 -19.18
CA GLU A 254 9.14 3.96 -19.19
C GLU A 254 8.29 4.41 -20.38
N ILE A 255 7.49 5.46 -20.18
CA ILE A 255 6.68 6.05 -21.26
C ILE A 255 7.64 6.81 -22.18
N THR A 256 8.26 6.09 -23.12
CA THR A 256 9.01 6.64 -24.24
C THR A 256 8.21 6.44 -25.52
N ASN A 257 7.25 7.32 -25.81
CA ASN A 257 6.52 7.45 -27.09
C ASN A 257 6.11 6.14 -27.82
N SER A 258 5.88 5.03 -27.12
CA SER A 258 5.39 3.76 -27.69
C SER A 258 5.05 2.74 -26.58
N VAL A 259 4.01 1.97 -26.85
CA VAL A 259 3.17 1.18 -25.93
C VAL A 259 3.91 0.06 -25.18
N THR A 260 3.50 -0.16 -23.93
CA THR A 260 3.94 -1.18 -22.95
C THR A 260 3.60 -2.61 -23.37
N ALA A 261 4.54 -3.55 -23.22
CA ALA A 261 4.32 -4.97 -23.49
C ALA A 261 3.80 -5.73 -22.25
N LEU A 262 2.64 -6.37 -22.38
CA LEU A 262 2.18 -7.44 -21.48
C LEU A 262 2.94 -8.74 -21.79
N GLN A 263 3.65 -9.30 -20.82
CA GLN A 263 4.27 -10.64 -20.95
C GLN A 263 3.63 -11.60 -19.95
N PHE A 264 2.86 -12.57 -20.44
CA PHE A 264 2.27 -13.62 -19.61
C PHE A 264 3.30 -14.71 -19.28
N ARG A 265 3.12 -15.37 -18.13
CA ARG A 265 3.99 -16.44 -17.57
C ARG A 265 4.38 -17.54 -18.58
N SER A 266 3.54 -17.81 -19.59
CA SER A 266 3.86 -18.77 -20.66
C SER A 266 5.03 -18.37 -21.57
N GLN A 267 5.46 -17.11 -21.55
CA GLN A 267 6.54 -16.60 -22.42
C GLN A 267 7.93 -16.59 -21.75
N LEU A 268 8.01 -16.68 -20.42
CA LEU A 268 9.29 -16.71 -19.69
C LEU A 268 9.92 -18.12 -19.65
N LEU A 269 9.10 -19.17 -19.62
CA LEU A 269 9.57 -20.57 -19.57
C LEU A 269 10.15 -21.08 -20.90
N ASN A 270 10.06 -20.31 -22.00
CA ASN A 270 10.60 -20.68 -23.31
C ASN A 270 11.93 -19.97 -23.65
N LYS A 271 12.58 -19.31 -22.68
CA LYS A 271 13.87 -18.61 -22.88
C LYS A 271 15.04 -19.17 -22.08
N SER A 272 14.88 -20.34 -21.46
CA SER A 272 15.98 -21.10 -20.83
C SER A 272 16.47 -22.23 -21.72
#